data_AF-A0AA37LSK2-F1
#
_entry.id   AF-A0AA37LSK2-F1
#
_cell.length_a   1.000
_cell.length_b   1.000
_cell.length_c   1.000
_cell.angle_alpha   90.00
_cell.angle_beta   90.00
_cell.angle_gamma   90.00
#
_symmetry.space_group_name_H-M   'P 1'
#
loop_
_entity.id
_entity.type
_entity.pdbx_description
1 polymer ?
#
loop_
_entity_poly.entity_id
_entity_poly.type
_entity_poly.pdbx_seq_one_letter_code
_entity_poly.pdbx_strand_id
1 'polypeptide(L)'
;MSSSPQTHTYGPKCRLAPVSQPLPAGAYDGIPPVAAQFFYSSVIPIDDPLSPGTIAGASDARTARGQIRPFSLGDNNALEKAWLSFLSDDDIQAHEQLPG
;
A
#
# COMPACT_ATOMS: atom_id res chain seq x y z
N MET A 1 5.30 -11.87 26.01
CA MET A 1 6.04 -10.59 25.90
C MET A 1 5.11 -9.61 25.20
N SER A 2 4.45 -8.71 25.95
CA SER A 2 3.55 -7.72 25.37
C SER A 2 4.39 -6.64 24.69
N SER A 3 4.31 -6.54 23.36
CA SER A 3 4.85 -5.40 22.62
C SER A 3 4.07 -4.15 23.02
N SER A 4 4.73 -3.18 23.65
CA SER A 4 4.14 -1.85 23.82
C SER A 4 3.74 -1.29 22.45
N PRO A 5 2.53 -0.71 22.29
CA PRO A 5 2.16 -0.06 21.05
C PRO A 5 3.16 1.07 20.80
N GLN A 6 3.95 0.95 19.74
CA GLN A 6 4.82 2.05 19.31
C GLN A 6 3.91 3.20 18.90
N THR A 7 3.85 4.26 19.70
CA THR A 7 3.06 5.45 19.39
C THR A 7 3.73 6.21 18.24
N HIS A 8 3.20 6.06 17.03
CA HIS A 8 3.66 6.80 15.87
C HIS A 8 3.05 8.20 15.86
N THR A 9 3.88 9.24 15.77
CA THR A 9 3.40 10.63 15.55
C THR A 9 2.96 10.88 14.10
N TYR A 10 3.03 9.87 13.22
CA TYR A 10 2.72 9.94 11.79
C TYR A 10 3.34 11.16 11.08
N GLY A 11 4.55 11.55 11.50
CA GLY A 11 5.25 12.69 10.92
C GLY A 11 5.65 12.47 9.45
N PRO A 12 6.22 13.50 8.77
CA PRO A 12 6.45 13.49 7.32
C PRO A 12 7.30 12.33 6.78
N LYS A 13 8.15 11.75 7.63
CA LYS A 13 9.02 10.61 7.29
C LYS A 13 8.52 9.27 7.85
N CYS A 14 7.35 9.24 8.48
CA CYS A 14 6.78 8.02 9.02
C CYS A 14 6.25 7.16 7.87
N ARG A 15 6.75 5.93 7.76
CA ARG A 15 6.29 4.97 6.74
C ARG A 15 4.81 4.60 6.89
N LEU A 16 4.28 4.69 8.11
CA LEU A 16 2.89 4.39 8.42
C LEU A 16 1.96 5.60 8.27
N ALA A 17 2.49 6.79 7.93
CA ALA A 17 1.66 7.96 7.71
C ALA A 17 0.71 7.72 6.51
N PRO A 18 -0.58 8.08 6.63
CA PRO A 18 -1.55 7.95 5.55
C PRO A 18 -1.06 8.64 4.27
N VAL A 19 -1.36 8.05 3.12
CA VAL A 19 -1.03 8.62 1.81
C VAL A 19 -2.06 9.67 1.44
N SER A 20 -1.60 10.87 1.06
CA SER A 20 -2.47 11.93 0.57
C SER A 20 -2.94 11.61 -0.84
N GLN A 21 -4.25 11.63 -1.07
CA GLN A 21 -4.81 11.45 -2.41
C GLN A 21 -4.69 12.77 -3.21
N PRO A 22 -4.32 12.72 -4.50
CA PRO A 22 -4.15 13.92 -5.32
C PRO A 22 -5.48 14.61 -5.66
N LEU A 23 -6.60 13.88 -5.60
CA LEU A 23 -7.90 14.46 -5.93
C LEU A 23 -8.43 15.35 -4.81
N PRO A 24 -9.01 16.52 -5.14
CA PRO A 24 -9.56 17.42 -4.14
C PRO A 24 -10.71 16.73 -3.41
N ALA A 25 -10.79 16.98 -2.09
CA ALA A 25 -11.91 16.52 -1.27
C ALA A 25 -13.23 17.03 -1.87
N GLY A 26 -14.02 16.11 -2.46
CA GLY A 26 -15.26 16.43 -3.17
C GLY A 26 -15.23 16.24 -4.69
N ALA A 27 -14.12 15.79 -5.29
CA ALA A 27 -14.08 15.43 -6.71
C ALA A 27 -15.02 14.26 -7.07
N TYR A 28 -15.26 13.39 -6.09
CA TYR A 28 -16.22 12.31 -6.18
C TYR A 28 -17.36 12.61 -5.24
N ASP A 29 -18.49 13.05 -5.81
CA ASP A 29 -19.71 13.50 -5.14
C ASP A 29 -20.19 12.49 -4.07
N GLY A 30 -19.68 12.61 -2.84
CA GLY A 30 -19.98 11.72 -1.72
C GLY A 30 -19.19 10.40 -1.62
N ILE A 31 -18.16 10.15 -2.42
CA ILE A 31 -17.33 8.93 -2.28
C ILE A 31 -16.26 9.16 -1.22
N PRO A 32 -16.19 8.33 -0.16
CA PRO A 32 -15.14 8.44 0.84
C PRO A 32 -13.78 8.09 0.23
N PRO A 33 -12.70 8.75 0.66
CA PRO A 33 -11.34 8.36 0.26
C PRO A 33 -11.06 6.93 0.72
N VAL A 34 -10.78 6.04 -0.23
CA VAL A 34 -10.44 4.64 0.04
C VAL A 34 -8.93 4.47 -0.01
N ALA A 35 -8.32 3.97 1.07
CA ALA A 35 -6.92 3.56 1.07
C ALA A 35 -6.75 2.29 0.22
N ALA A 36 -5.81 2.30 -0.72
CA ALA A 36 -5.53 1.12 -1.52
C ALA A 36 -4.92 -0.01 -0.67
N GLN A 37 -5.27 -1.26 -0.97
CA GLN A 37 -4.61 -2.45 -0.41
C GLN A 37 -3.97 -3.25 -1.54
N PHE A 38 -2.64 -3.33 -1.54
CA PHE A 38 -1.87 -4.11 -2.50
C PHE A 38 -1.61 -5.51 -1.97
N PHE A 39 -1.47 -6.45 -2.90
CA PHE A 39 -1.18 -7.85 -2.61
C PHE A 39 -0.08 -8.39 -3.53
N TYR A 40 0.64 -9.40 -3.06
CA TYR A 40 1.64 -10.12 -3.84
C TYR A 40 1.39 -11.63 -3.81
N SER A 41 1.86 -12.32 -4.84
CA SER A 41 1.92 -13.78 -4.88
C SER A 41 3.38 -14.19 -5.05
N SER A 42 3.93 -14.82 -4.03
CA SER A 42 5.30 -15.36 -4.05
C SER A 42 5.34 -16.65 -3.23
N VAL A 43 6.20 -17.58 -3.67
CA VAL A 43 6.52 -18.80 -2.92
C VAL A 43 7.29 -18.45 -1.64
N ILE A 44 8.05 -17.35 -1.67
CA ILE A 44 8.84 -16.84 -0.54
C ILE A 44 8.17 -15.57 -0.01
N PRO A 45 7.77 -15.50 1.27
CA PRO A 45 7.25 -14.27 1.88
C PRO A 45 8.28 -13.13 1.79
N ILE A 46 7.79 -11.92 1.50
CA ILE A 46 8.63 -10.72 1.42
C ILE A 46 8.89 -10.17 2.84
N ASP A 47 7.98 -10.43 3.78
CA ASP A 47 8.07 -10.01 5.17
C ASP A 47 9.02 -10.92 5.98
N ASP A 48 9.84 -10.32 6.85
CA ASP A 48 10.67 -11.05 7.82
C ASP A 48 9.76 -11.83 8.79
N PRO A 49 9.94 -13.16 8.96
CA PRO A 49 9.12 -13.99 9.85
C PRO A 49 9.09 -13.51 11.32
N LEU A 50 9.97 -12.59 11.72
CA LEU A 50 10.02 -12.02 13.07
C LEU A 50 9.30 -10.66 13.20
N SER A 51 8.70 -10.11 12.15
CA SER A 51 8.01 -8.82 12.20
C SER A 51 6.67 -8.92 12.96
N PRO A 52 6.47 -8.14 14.05
CA PRO A 52 5.20 -8.09 14.75
C PRO A 52 4.22 -7.20 13.98
N GLY A 53 3.63 -7.75 12.92
CA GLY A 53 2.64 -7.07 12.09
C GLY A 53 1.47 -8.01 11.80
N THR A 54 0.34 -7.72 12.43
CA THR A 54 -1.03 -8.18 12.11
C THR A 54 -1.16 -9.47 11.28
N ILE A 55 -1.60 -10.54 11.94
CA ILE A 55 -2.17 -11.74 11.31
C ILE A 55 -3.47 -11.33 10.58
N ALA A 56 -3.36 -10.63 9.46
CA ALA A 56 -4.45 -10.43 8.52
C ALA A 56 -4.36 -11.55 7.48
N GLY A 57 -4.90 -12.70 7.85
CA GLY A 57 -4.97 -13.87 6.99
C GLY A 57 -4.34 -15.10 7.60
N ALA A 58 -5.06 -15.75 8.52
CA ALA A 58 -4.94 -17.20 8.66
C ALA A 58 -5.36 -17.83 7.31
N SER A 59 -4.45 -17.85 6.35
CA SER A 59 -4.65 -18.51 5.07
C SER A 59 -4.36 -19.98 5.26
N ASP A 60 -5.43 -20.76 5.23
CA ASP A 60 -5.45 -22.21 5.28
C ASP A 60 -4.30 -22.82 4.45
N ALA A 61 -3.50 -23.67 5.07
CA ALA A 61 -2.21 -24.16 4.57
C ALA A 61 -2.33 -25.15 3.40
N ARG A 62 -3.43 -25.14 2.64
CA ARG A 62 -3.80 -26.23 1.72
C ARG A 62 -3.82 -25.91 0.23
N THR A 63 -3.30 -24.77 -0.18
CA THR A 63 -3.12 -24.51 -1.63
C THR A 63 -1.77 -23.87 -1.89
N ALA A 64 -0.77 -24.73 -2.12
CA ALA A 64 0.57 -24.38 -2.59
C ALA A 64 0.60 -23.76 -4.01
N ARG A 65 -0.53 -23.27 -4.52
CA ARG A 65 -0.64 -22.48 -5.74
C ARG A 65 -1.04 -21.05 -5.36
N GLY A 66 -0.05 -20.16 -5.26
CA GLY A 66 -0.26 -18.71 -5.25
C GLY A 66 -1.10 -18.18 -4.10
N GLN A 67 -0.64 -18.35 -2.85
CA GLN A 67 -1.21 -17.58 -1.75
C GLN A 67 -0.99 -16.08 -2.02
N ILE A 68 -2.08 -15.37 -2.24
CA ILE A 68 -2.10 -13.91 -2.34
C ILE A 68 -1.96 -13.36 -0.92
N ARG A 69 -0.89 -12.62 -0.66
CA ARG A 69 -0.54 -12.06 0.65
C ARG A 69 -0.63 -10.53 0.59
N PRO A 70 -1.19 -9.86 1.61
CA PRO A 70 -1.15 -8.41 1.68
C PRO A 70 0.28 -7.93 1.93
N PHE A 71 0.63 -6.75 1.43
CA PHE A 71 1.85 -6.06 1.84
C PHE A 71 1.70 -5.50 3.26
N SER A 72 2.83 -5.32 3.97
CA SER A 72 2.87 -4.59 5.23
C SER A 72 2.32 -3.16 5.06
N LEU A 73 1.79 -2.55 6.13
CA LEU A 73 1.23 -1.19 6.06
C LEU A 73 2.23 -0.17 5.48
N GLY A 74 3.51 -0.27 5.87
CA GLY A 74 4.56 0.63 5.39
C GLY A 74 4.96 0.42 3.94
N ASP A 75 4.84 -0.81 3.42
CA ASP A 75 5.09 -1.11 2.00
C ASP A 75 3.86 -0.77 1.15
N ASN A 76 2.66 -1.04 1.66
CA ASN A 76 1.40 -0.66 1.04
C ASN A 76 1.33 0.85 0.78
N ASN A 77 1.67 1.67 1.79
CA ASN A 77 1.74 3.12 1.64
C ASN A 77 2.81 3.56 0.64
N ALA A 78 3.92 2.83 0.53
CA ALA A 78 4.97 3.13 -0.46
C ALA A 78 4.50 2.82 -1.88
N LEU A 79 3.80 1.69 -2.07
CA LEU A 79 3.20 1.31 -3.34
C LEU A 79 2.11 2.30 -3.75
N GLU A 80 1.25 2.73 -2.82
CA GLU A 80 0.22 3.73 -3.11
C GLU A 80 0.84 5.07 -3.54
N LYS A 81 1.90 5.53 -2.87
CA LYS A 81 2.63 6.75 -3.27
C LYS A 81 3.22 6.66 -4.67
N ALA A 82 3.86 5.53 -4.99
CA ALA A 82 4.42 5.30 -6.31
C ALA A 82 3.33 5.18 -7.39
N TRP A 83 2.21 4.55 -7.06
CA TRP A 83 1.05 4.45 -7.95
C TRP A 83 0.49 5.83 -8.26
N LEU A 84 0.30 6.67 -7.23
CA LEU A 84 -0.23 8.02 -7.39
C LEU A 84 0.74 8.96 -8.11
N SER A 85 2.07 8.75 -8.01
CA SER A 85 3.02 9.58 -8.76
C SER A 85 2.87 9.41 -10.27
N PHE A 86 2.52 8.21 -10.76
CA PHE A 86 2.24 7.99 -12.19
C PHE A 86 1.01 8.73 -12.71
N LEU A 87 0.11 9.15 -11.83
CA LEU A 87 -1.06 9.95 -12.18
C LEU A 87 -0.74 11.46 -12.14
N SER A 88 0.54 11.84 -12.03
CA SER A 88 0.94 13.23 -12.16
C SER A 88 0.70 13.71 -13.59
N ASP A 89 0.29 14.98 -13.72
CA ASP A 89 0.03 15.60 -15.03
C ASP A 89 1.27 15.51 -15.95
N ASP A 90 2.48 15.57 -15.37
CA ASP A 90 3.75 15.45 -16.09
C ASP A 90 3.92 14.07 -16.73
N ASP A 91 3.63 12.99 -15.99
CA ASP A 91 3.75 11.61 -16.49
C ASP A 91 2.67 11.31 -17.54
N ILE A 92 1.45 11.82 -17.32
CA ILE A 92 0.35 11.70 -18.29
C ILE A 92 0.71 12.44 -19.59
N GLN A 93 1.23 13.67 -19.49
CA GLN A 93 1.62 14.46 -20.64
C GLN A 93 2.79 13.82 -21.40
N ALA A 94 3.78 13.25 -20.70
CA ALA A 94 4.89 12.54 -21.34
C ALA A 94 4.42 11.31 -22.13
N HIS A 95 3.44 10.56 -21.64
CA HIS A 95 2.86 9.41 -22.33
C HIS A 95 2.15 9.82 -23.63
N GLU A 96 1.33 10.88 -23.60
CA GLU A 96 0.59 11.37 -24.77
C GLU A 96 1.48 11.96 -25.88
N GLN A 97 2.74 12.29 -25.57
CA GLN A 97 3.69 12.86 -26.54
C GLN A 97 4.56 11.80 -27.24
N LEU A 98 4.42 10.50 -26.91
CA LEU A 98 5.15 9.44 -27.60
C LEU A 98 4.45 9.06 -28.92
N PRO A 99 5.12 9.17 -30.09
CA PRO A 99 4.57 8.67 -31.35
C PRO A 99 4.54 7.13 -31.33
N GLY A 100 3.38 6.57 -31.68
CA GLY A 100 3.15 5.12 -31.80
C GLY A 100 3.81 4.47 -33.02
#